data_AF-A0A1G7XFQ3-F1
#
_entry.id   AF-A0A1G7XFQ3-F1
#
_cell.length_a   1.000
_cell.length_b   1.000
_cell.length_c   1.000
_cell.angle_alpha   90.00
_cell.angle_beta   90.00
_cell.angle_gamma   90.00
#
_symmetry.space_group_name_H-M   'P 1'
#
loop_
_entity.id
_entity.type
_entity.pdbx_description
1 polymer ?
#
loop_
_entity_poly.entity_id
_entity_poly.type
_entity_poly.pdbx_seq_one_letter_code
_entity_poly.pdbx_strand_id
1 'polypeptide(L)' 'MSLLTKIGKKYFFIITTVLLLITLINYSEIQALEPIRMNNFFSGFIAGILLGLLFAGLLQYSKFKK' A
#
# COMPACT_ATOMS: atom_id res chain seq x y z
N MET A 1 -20.08 8.03 -10.95
CA MET A 1 -19.01 8.45 -10.00
C MET A 1 -18.55 9.85 -10.37
N SER A 2 -18.46 10.79 -9.42
CA SER A 2 -17.97 12.13 -9.73
C SER A 2 -16.49 12.10 -10.16
N LEU A 3 -16.05 13.15 -10.87
CA LEU A 3 -14.67 13.30 -11.34
C LEU A 3 -13.68 13.25 -10.17
N LEU A 4 -14.02 13.93 -9.07
CA LEU A 4 -13.30 13.90 -7.79
C LEU A 4 -13.12 12.49 -7.25
N THR A 5 -14.18 11.67 -7.27
CA THR A 5 -14.06 10.30 -6.78
C THR A 5 -13.17 9.46 -7.69
N LYS A 6 -13.24 9.61 -9.03
CA LYS A 6 -12.33 8.89 -9.94
C LYS A 6 -10.85 9.25 -9.70
N ILE A 7 -10.58 10.53 -9.46
CA ILE A 7 -9.24 11.05 -9.17
C ILE A 7 -8.74 10.52 -7.82
N GLY A 8 -9.55 10.61 -6.77
CA GLY A 8 -9.21 10.10 -5.44
C GLY A 8 -8.89 8.61 -5.45
N LYS A 9 -9.62 7.81 -6.23
CA LYS A 9 -9.34 6.37 -6.42
C LYS A 9 -7.97 6.09 -7.02
N LYS A 10 -7.62 6.82 -8.09
CA LYS A 10 -6.33 6.66 -8.78
C LYS A 10 -5.19 6.98 -7.82
N TYR A 11 -5.28 8.10 -7.10
CA TYR A 11 -4.26 8.47 -6.12
C TYR A 11 -4.20 7.54 -4.92
N PHE A 12 -5.34 7.02 -4.43
CA PHE A 12 -5.35 6.02 -3.37
C PHE A 12 -4.55 4.77 -3.75
N PHE A 13 -4.76 4.22 -4.95
CA PHE A 13 -4.00 3.06 -5.41
C PHE A 13 -2.52 3.37 -5.55
N ILE A 14 -2.18 4.51 -6.17
CA ILE A 14 -0.78 4.92 -6.36
C ILE A 14 -0.09 5.06 -5.01
N ILE A 15 -0.67 5.79 -4.07
CA ILE A 15 -0.09 6.02 -2.74
C ILE A 15 0.07 4.70 -1.99
N THR A 16 -0.96 3.86 -1.97
CA THR A 16 -0.90 2.57 -1.26
C THR A 16 0.18 1.65 -1.88
N THR A 17 0.32 1.65 -3.20
CA THR A 17 1.35 0.87 -3.91
C THR A 17 2.75 1.41 -3.63
N VAL A 18 2.95 2.73 -3.66
CA VAL A 18 4.23 3.37 -3.34
C VAL A 18 4.64 3.06 -1.90
N LEU A 19 3.72 3.16 -0.95
CA LEU A 19 3.98 2.80 0.45
C LEU A 19 4.31 1.30 0.59
N LEU A 20 3.66 0.42 -0.18
CA LEU A 20 3.98 -1.00 -0.17
C LEU A 20 5.41 -1.25 -0.65
N LEU A 21 5.83 -0.60 -1.75
CA LEU A 21 7.19 -0.69 -2.28
C LEU A 21 8.23 -0.18 -1.29
N ILE A 22 7.97 0.95 -0.63
CA ILE A 22 8.84 1.47 0.43
C ILE A 22 8.92 0.46 1.59
N THR A 23 7.81 -0.19 1.93
CA THR A 23 7.77 -1.19 3.00
C THR A 23 8.67 -2.41 2.69
N LEU A 24 8.95 -2.71 1.42
CA LEU A 24 9.89 -3.77 1.02
C LEU A 24 11.32 -3.50 1.48
N ILE A 25 11.70 -2.23 1.71
CA ILE A 25 13.02 -1.88 2.26
C ILE A 25 13.26 -2.57 3.59
N ASN A 26 12.21 -2.74 4.40
CA ASN A 26 12.30 -3.43 5.70
C ASN A 26 12.73 -4.90 5.57
N TYR A 27 12.46 -5.52 4.42
CA TYR A 27 12.81 -6.90 4.10
C TYR A 27 14.08 -7.03 3.26
N SER A 28 14.70 -5.90 2.89
CA SER A 28 15.96 -5.91 2.14
C SER A 28 17.16 -6.21 3.05
N GLU A 29 18.16 -6.91 2.52
CA GLU A 29 19.43 -7.18 3.20
C GLU A 29 20.47 -6.05 2.97
N ILE A 30 20.04 -4.90 2.46
CA ILE A 30 20.91 -3.77 2.13
C ILE A 30 21.33 -3.07 3.43
N GLN A 31 22.60 -3.21 3.82
CA GLN A 31 23.16 -2.62 5.05
C GLN A 31 22.99 -1.09 5.12
N ALA A 32 23.09 -0.39 3.98
CA ALA A 32 22.90 1.07 3.93
C ALA A 32 21.50 1.54 4.37
N LEU A 33 20.51 0.64 4.34
CA LEU A 33 19.12 0.94 4.72
C LEU A 33 18.81 0.50 6.16
N GLU A 34 19.74 -0.16 6.86
CA GLU A 34 19.57 -0.63 8.23
C GLU A 34 19.03 0.44 9.22
N PRO A 35 19.48 1.70 9.19
CA PRO A 35 18.99 2.73 10.12
C PRO A 35 17.51 3.10 9.95
N ILE A 36 16.93 2.83 8.77
CA ILE A 36 15.53 3.15 8.45
C ILE A 36 14.63 1.92 8.47
N ARG A 37 15.20 0.73 8.71
CA ARG A 37 14.43 -0.52 8.79
C ARG A 37 13.64 -0.57 10.09
N MET A 38 12.35 -0.81 9.95
CA MET A 38 11.47 -1.14 11.05
C MET A 38 11.71 -2.58 11.50
N ASN A 39 11.35 -2.88 12.75
CA ASN A 39 11.37 -4.25 13.23
C ASN A 39 10.40 -5.15 12.43
N ASN A 40 10.63 -6.46 12.49
CA ASN A 40 9.87 -7.45 11.72
C ASN A 40 8.37 -7.45 12.03
N PHE A 41 7.99 -7.12 13.27
CA PHE A 41 6.58 -7.06 13.66
C PHE A 41 5.86 -5.90 12.98
N PHE A 42 6.39 -4.68 13.10
CA PHE A 42 5.75 -3.50 12.53
C PHE A 42 5.85 -3.48 11.00
N SER A 43 6.93 -3.96 10.40
CA SER A 43 7.03 -4.09 8.94
C SER A 43 6.00 -5.09 8.40
N GLY A 44 5.77 -6.21 9.09
CA GLY A 44 4.70 -7.16 8.79
C GLY A 44 3.31 -6.55 8.96
N PHE A 45 3.08 -5.84 10.05
CA PHE A 45 1.81 -5.16 10.33
C PHE A 45 1.46 -4.12 9.26
N ILE A 46 2.40 -3.24 8.89
CA ILE A 46 2.19 -2.22 7.86
C ILE A 46 1.97 -2.85 6.49
N ALA A 47 2.78 -3.84 6.11
CA ALA A 47 2.59 -4.56 4.85
C ALA A 47 1.20 -5.21 4.79
N GLY A 48 0.76 -5.83 5.89
CA GLY A 48 -0.58 -6.42 6.02
C GLY A 48 -1.70 -5.39 5.85
N ILE A 49 -1.60 -4.22 6.50
CA ILE A 49 -2.57 -3.13 6.33
C ILE A 49 -2.61 -2.65 4.87
N LEU A 50 -1.46 -2.39 4.26
CA LEU A 50 -1.38 -1.87 2.89
C LEU A 50 -1.93 -2.88 1.87
N LEU A 51 -1.65 -4.17 2.04
CA LEU A 51 -2.27 -5.22 1.24
C LEU A 51 -3.78 -5.27 1.47
N GLY A 52 -4.23 -5.21 2.73
CA GLY A 52 -5.66 -5.15 3.07
C GLY A 52 -6.38 -3.98 2.42
N LEU A 53 -5.77 -2.78 2.41
CA LEU A 53 -6.28 -1.59 1.76
C LEU A 53 -6.34 -1.73 0.22
N LEU A 54 -5.33 -2.36 -0.40
CA LEU A 54 -5.35 -2.68 -1.82
C LEU A 54 -6.50 -3.63 -2.17
N PHE A 55 -6.66 -4.72 -1.41
CA PHE A 55 -7.75 -5.68 -1.62
C PHE A 55 -9.12 -5.08 -1.36
N ALA A 56 -9.29 -4.32 -0.28
CA ALA A 56 -10.53 -3.62 0.04
C ALA A 56 -10.90 -2.63 -1.08
N GLY A 57 -9.90 -1.88 -1.58
CA GLY A 57 -10.04 -1.04 -2.76
C GLY A 57 -10.52 -1.85 -3.96
N LEU A 58 -9.80 -2.89 -4.36
CA LEU A 58 -10.15 -3.74 -5.50
C LEU A 58 -11.58 -4.31 -5.42
N LEU A 59 -11.99 -4.82 -4.25
CA LEU A 59 -13.34 -5.37 -4.03
C LEU A 59 -14.43 -4.29 -4.12
N GLN A 60 -14.19 -3.11 -3.53
CA GLN A 60 -15.12 -1.99 -3.62
C GLN A 60 -15.24 -1.51 -5.07
N TYR A 61 -14.15 -1.48 -5.83
CA TYR A 61 -14.17 -1.02 -7.23
C TYR A 61 -14.72 -2.04 -8.22
N SER A 62 -14.52 -3.34 -7.98
CA SER A 62 -15.13 -4.42 -8.75
C SER A 62 -16.66 -4.30 -8.76
N LYS A 63 -17.27 -3.98 -7.61
CA LYS A 63 -18.74 -3.80 -7.50
C LYS A 63 -19.29 -2.58 -8.25
N PHE A 64 -18.49 -1.54 -8.51
CA PHE A 64 -18.92 -0.34 -9.25
C PHE A 64 -18.83 -0.47 -10.79
N LYS A 65 -18.29 -1.59 -11.29
CA LYS A 65 -18.20 -1.87 -12.74
C LYS A 65 -19.39 -2.67 -13.30
N LYS A 66 -20.36 -3.04 -12.45
CA LYS A 66 -21.66 -3.59 -12.87
C LYS A 66 -22.72 -2.50 -12.89
#